data_AF-A0A8D8IWI0-F1
#
_entry.id   AF-A0A8D8IWI0-F1
#
_cell.length_a   1.000
_cell.length_b   1.000
_cell.length_c   1.000
_cell.angle_alpha   90.00
_cell.angle_beta   90.00
_cell.angle_gamma   90.00
#
_symmetry.space_group_name_H-M   'P 1'
#
loop_
_entity.id
_entity.type
_entity.pdbx_description
1 polymer ?
#
loop_
_entity_poly.entity_id
_entity_poly.type
_entity_poly.pdbx_seq_one_letter_code
_entity_poly.pdbx_strand_id
1 'polypeptide(L)'
;MKEIASSAPEEEVPKPPAIVSYAFEKEIINRANAHIRVTDSFMPDVRRVPIAIKFWSKYDSTSEEAQRKLANVHKYVELLEKNITEGPREKYQEPRTENQSYGWHSGAVDPLETEDAHLLYHPKKRQEITLIGEKINADKITQRPRFTGIPFKLPS
;
A
#
# COMPACT_ATOMS: atom_id res chain seq x y z
N MET A 1 24.61 14.89 -67.45
CA MET A 1 23.86 15.04 -66.19
C MET A 1 24.68 14.33 -65.12
N LYS A 2 25.12 15.05 -64.06
CA LYS A 2 26.00 14.50 -63.01
C LYS A 2 25.14 13.75 -61.99
N GLU A 3 25.51 12.51 -61.70
CA GLU A 3 24.89 11.69 -60.66
C GLU A 3 25.22 12.24 -59.27
N ILE A 4 24.18 12.36 -58.43
CA ILE A 4 24.28 12.80 -57.04
C ILE A 4 24.45 11.52 -56.22
N ALA A 5 25.65 11.33 -55.67
CA ALA A 5 25.94 10.24 -54.76
C ALA A 5 25.16 10.41 -53.44
N SER A 6 24.30 9.44 -53.17
CA SER A 6 23.57 9.25 -51.92
C SER A 6 24.56 8.90 -50.80
N SER A 7 24.74 9.78 -49.81
CA SER A 7 25.51 9.51 -48.60
C SER A 7 24.73 8.58 -47.67
N ALA A 8 25.28 7.38 -47.43
CA ALA A 8 24.78 6.44 -46.45
C ALA A 8 25.02 6.97 -45.01
N PRO A 9 24.12 6.69 -44.04
CA PRO A 9 24.36 7.04 -42.65
C PRO A 9 25.50 6.18 -42.09
N GLU A 10 26.52 6.83 -41.53
CA GLU A 10 27.64 6.18 -40.86
C GLU A 10 27.10 5.34 -39.68
N GLU A 11 27.25 4.01 -39.77
CA GLU A 11 27.07 3.11 -38.63
C GLU A 11 28.13 3.46 -37.57
N GLU A 12 27.71 4.14 -36.50
CA GLU A 12 28.56 4.43 -35.36
C GLU A 12 29.05 3.10 -34.74
N VAL A 13 30.31 2.77 -35.00
CA VAL A 13 31.02 1.65 -34.38
C VAL A 13 30.89 1.79 -32.86
N PRO A 14 30.47 0.74 -32.12
CA PRO A 14 30.26 0.83 -30.68
C PRO A 14 31.59 1.22 -30.02
N LYS A 15 31.60 2.44 -29.46
CA LYS A 15 32.77 3.00 -28.79
C LYS A 15 33.15 2.07 -27.64
N PRO A 16 34.42 1.65 -27.51
CA PRO A 16 34.83 0.81 -26.39
C PRO A 16 34.49 1.53 -25.07
N PRO A 17 34.03 0.78 -24.05
CA PRO A 17 33.65 1.39 -22.78
C PRO A 17 34.83 2.17 -22.22
N ALA A 18 34.56 3.39 -21.76
CA ALA A 18 35.58 4.22 -21.14
C ALA A 18 36.21 3.45 -19.97
N ILE A 19 37.53 3.34 -19.96
CA ILE A 19 38.28 2.69 -18.89
C ILE A 19 38.15 3.58 -17.65
N VAL A 20 37.24 3.23 -16.76
CA VAL A 20 37.04 3.89 -15.47
C VAL A 20 37.84 3.17 -14.39
N SER A 21 38.10 3.85 -13.28
CA SER A 21 38.85 3.23 -12.18
C SER A 21 37.99 2.17 -11.48
N TYR A 22 38.64 1.10 -11.02
CA TYR A 22 37.97 0.03 -10.27
C TYR A 22 37.19 0.56 -9.05
N ALA A 23 37.73 1.57 -8.37
CA ALA A 23 37.06 2.19 -7.22
C ALA A 23 35.72 2.84 -7.59
N PHE A 24 35.66 3.49 -8.76
CA PHE A 24 34.47 4.12 -9.29
C PHE A 24 33.39 3.10 -9.69
N GLU A 25 33.77 2.04 -10.40
CA GLU A 25 32.86 0.94 -10.75
C GLU A 25 32.29 0.27 -9.50
N LYS A 26 33.13 0.03 -8.50
CA LYS A 26 32.73 -0.56 -7.23
C LYS A 26 31.73 0.33 -6.47
N GLU A 27 31.90 1.64 -6.51
CA GLU A 27 30.95 2.59 -5.91
C GLU A 27 29.59 2.54 -6.62
N ILE A 28 29.58 2.54 -7.96
CA ILE A 28 28.34 2.45 -8.75
C ILE A 28 27.59 1.15 -8.42
N ILE A 29 28.31 0.02 -8.41
CA ILE A 29 27.74 -1.29 -8.11
C ILE A 29 27.19 -1.31 -6.67
N ASN A 30 27.93 -0.79 -5.71
CA ASN A 30 27.48 -0.74 -4.32
C ASN A 30 26.25 0.16 -4.13
N ARG A 31 26.19 1.30 -4.83
CA ARG A 31 25.04 2.22 -4.79
C ARG A 31 23.80 1.57 -5.43
N ALA A 32 23.97 0.86 -6.54
CA ALA A 32 22.89 0.09 -7.18
C ALA A 32 22.39 -1.04 -6.27
N ASN A 33 23.30 -1.76 -5.62
CA ASN A 33 23.00 -2.89 -4.75
C ASN A 33 22.50 -2.48 -3.36
N ALA A 34 22.67 -1.23 -2.93
CA ALA A 34 22.33 -0.75 -1.59
C ALA A 34 20.88 -1.05 -1.17
N HIS A 35 19.98 -1.13 -2.14
CA HIS A 35 18.54 -1.36 -1.93
C HIS A 35 18.07 -2.73 -2.42
N ILE A 36 18.95 -3.53 -3.02
CA ILE A 36 18.62 -4.88 -3.48
C ILE A 36 18.84 -5.85 -2.32
N ARG A 37 17.75 -6.47 -1.87
CA ARG A 37 17.80 -7.56 -0.89
C ARG A 37 17.38 -8.85 -1.58
N VAL A 38 18.32 -9.74 -1.81
CA VAL A 38 18.04 -11.09 -2.32
C VAL A 38 17.84 -12.00 -1.11
N THR A 39 16.67 -12.63 -1.03
CA THR A 39 16.33 -13.58 0.03
C THR A 39 16.04 -14.93 -0.60
N ASP A 40 16.75 -15.98 -0.18
CA ASP A 40 16.57 -17.36 -0.67
C ASP A 40 15.20 -17.94 -0.33
N SER A 41 14.54 -17.42 0.71
CA SER A 41 13.18 -17.78 1.08
C SER A 41 12.29 -16.55 1.09
N PHE A 42 11.09 -16.69 0.55
CA PHE A 42 10.08 -15.64 0.54
C PHE A 42 9.53 -15.49 1.96
N MET A 43 10.09 -14.55 2.71
CA MET A 43 9.56 -14.19 4.03
C MET A 43 8.77 -12.89 3.91
N PRO A 44 7.54 -12.83 4.45
CA PRO A 44 6.79 -11.59 4.51
C PRO A 44 7.56 -10.59 5.38
N ASP A 45 7.99 -9.47 4.78
CA ASP A 45 8.63 -8.38 5.50
C ASP A 45 7.57 -7.64 6.33
N VAL A 46 7.54 -7.94 7.63
CA VAL A 46 6.64 -7.35 8.62
C VAL A 46 6.76 -5.83 8.73
N ARG A 47 7.87 -5.25 8.27
CA ARG A 47 8.12 -3.80 8.34
C ARG A 47 7.59 -3.06 7.13
N ARG A 48 7.09 -3.78 6.11
CA ARG A 48 6.67 -3.22 4.83
C ARG A 48 5.20 -3.52 4.60
N VAL A 49 4.42 -2.47 4.31
CA VAL A 49 3.02 -2.66 3.89
C VAL A 49 3.04 -3.42 2.56
N PRO A 50 2.38 -4.59 2.45
CA PRO A 50 2.34 -5.31 1.18
C PRO A 50 1.65 -4.41 0.14
N ILE A 51 2.37 -4.11 -0.94
CA ILE A 51 1.93 -3.21 -2.03
C ILE A 51 0.63 -3.72 -2.69
N ALA A 52 0.34 -5.02 -2.54
CA ALA A 52 -0.88 -5.64 -3.04
C ALA A 52 -1.57 -6.47 -1.96
N ILE A 53 -2.70 -5.98 -1.46
CA ILE A 53 -3.60 -6.70 -0.53
C ILE A 53 -4.22 -7.95 -1.19
N LYS A 54 -4.21 -8.05 -2.53
CA LYS A 54 -4.95 -9.04 -3.31
C LYS A 54 -4.11 -10.01 -4.14
N PHE A 55 -2.79 -9.85 -4.19
CA PHE A 55 -1.91 -10.75 -4.96
C PHE A 55 -1.06 -11.58 -4.00
N TRP A 56 -1.72 -12.54 -3.34
CA TRP A 56 -1.00 -13.62 -2.69
C TRP A 56 -0.45 -14.53 -3.78
N SER A 57 0.86 -14.72 -3.81
CA SER A 57 1.44 -15.69 -4.73
C SER A 57 1.07 -17.09 -4.25
N LYS A 58 0.90 -18.06 -5.16
CA LYS A 58 0.71 -19.48 -4.82
C LYS A 58 1.83 -20.02 -3.90
N TYR A 59 2.96 -19.33 -3.83
CA TYR A 59 4.13 -19.67 -3.04
C TYR A 59 4.19 -18.97 -1.66
N ASP A 60 3.25 -18.07 -1.34
CA ASP A 60 3.14 -17.42 -0.01
C ASP A 60 2.58 -18.36 1.07
N SER A 61 1.97 -19.49 0.67
CA SER A 61 1.62 -20.56 1.58
C SER A 61 2.89 -21.30 2.01
N THR A 62 3.56 -20.78 3.04
CA THR A 62 4.53 -21.57 3.79
C THR A 62 3.87 -22.87 4.25
N SER A 63 4.45 -24.03 3.89
CA SER A 63 3.95 -25.31 4.42
C SER A 63 4.06 -25.30 5.95
N GLU A 64 3.20 -26.06 6.64
CA GLU A 64 3.22 -26.12 8.11
C GLU A 64 4.61 -26.49 8.68
N GLU A 65 5.42 -27.22 7.91
CA GLU A 65 6.80 -27.57 8.27
C GLU A 65 7.75 -26.36 8.23
N ALA A 66 7.56 -25.42 7.30
CA ALA A 66 8.31 -24.17 7.24
C ALA A 66 7.93 -23.25 8.41
N GLN A 67 6.65 -23.24 8.80
CA GLN A 67 6.16 -22.51 9.98
C GLN A 67 6.75 -23.08 11.28
N ARG A 68 6.88 -24.40 11.42
CA ARG A 68 7.52 -25.03 12.59
C ARG A 68 9.03 -24.81 12.67
N LYS A 69 9.71 -24.59 11.53
CA LYS A 69 11.16 -24.29 11.46
C LYS A 69 11.51 -22.83 11.75
N LEU A 70 10.52 -21.93 11.74
CA LEU A 70 10.71 -20.57 12.21
C LEU A 70 10.90 -20.60 13.74
N ALA A 71 12.15 -20.68 14.20
CA ALA A 71 12.51 -20.58 15.61
C ALA A 71 11.99 -19.29 16.31
N ASN A 72 11.36 -18.39 15.55
CA ASN A 72 10.91 -17.07 15.96
C ASN A 72 9.44 -16.78 15.57
N VAL A 73 8.57 -17.79 15.36
CA VAL A 73 7.14 -17.53 15.05
C VAL A 73 6.50 -16.64 16.11
N HIS A 74 6.73 -16.90 17.40
CA HIS A 74 6.20 -16.07 18.47
C HIS A 74 6.65 -14.61 18.36
N LYS A 75 7.95 -14.39 18.12
CA LYS A 75 8.51 -13.06 17.89
C LYS A 75 7.93 -12.38 16.64
N TYR A 76 7.62 -13.15 15.61
CA TYR A 76 6.97 -12.65 14.40
C TYR A 76 5.53 -12.20 14.68
N VAL A 77 4.76 -13.00 15.42
CA VAL A 77 3.39 -12.64 15.85
C VAL A 77 3.41 -11.40 16.74
N GLU A 78 4.32 -11.31 17.70
CA GLU A 78 4.48 -10.11 18.54
C GLU A 78 4.82 -8.86 17.73
N LEU A 79 5.67 -8.98 16.70
CA LEU A 79 5.98 -7.87 15.81
C LEU A 79 4.79 -7.45 14.95
N LEU A 80 3.97 -8.39 14.51
CA LEU A 80 2.72 -8.10 13.81
C LEU A 80 1.74 -7.37 14.72
N GLU A 81 1.52 -7.89 15.91
CA GLU A 81 0.65 -7.29 16.91
C GLU A 81 1.07 -5.85 17.20
N LYS A 82 2.36 -5.64 17.50
CA LYS A 82 2.92 -4.29 17.68
C LYS A 82 2.70 -3.40 16.47
N ASN A 83 2.94 -3.90 15.25
CA ASN A 83 2.76 -3.09 14.06
C ASN A 83 1.30 -2.69 13.83
N ILE A 84 0.35 -3.58 14.13
CA ILE A 84 -1.09 -3.34 14.03
C ILE A 84 -1.57 -2.36 15.11
N THR A 85 -1.12 -2.52 16.35
CA THR A 85 -1.55 -1.68 17.47
C THR A 85 -0.92 -0.29 17.42
N GLU A 86 0.36 -0.21 17.07
CA GLU A 86 1.12 1.03 17.16
C GLU A 86 0.88 1.94 15.94
N GLY A 87 0.36 3.13 16.20
CA GLY A 87 0.23 4.18 15.19
C GLY A 87 1.57 4.83 14.82
N PRO A 88 1.63 5.62 13.74
CA PRO A 88 2.84 6.35 13.34
C PRO A 88 3.48 7.19 14.45
N ARG A 89 2.67 7.77 15.35
CA ARG A 89 3.12 8.61 16.46
C ARG A 89 3.81 7.87 17.61
N GLU A 90 3.50 6.58 17.77
CA GLU A 90 4.17 5.73 18.75
C GLU A 90 5.50 5.23 18.20
N LYS A 91 5.58 5.07 16.87
CA LYS A 91 6.77 4.56 16.16
C LYS A 91 7.84 5.63 15.92
N TYR A 92 7.45 6.89 15.72
CA TYR A 92 8.37 7.97 15.35
C TYR A 92 8.13 9.20 16.22
N GLN A 93 9.19 9.94 16.52
CA GLN A 93 9.11 11.21 17.24
C GLN A 93 8.54 12.34 16.37
N GLU A 94 8.73 12.24 15.05
CA GLU A 94 8.32 13.23 14.05
C GLU A 94 7.69 12.55 12.82
N PRO A 95 6.80 13.23 12.06
CA PRO A 95 6.17 12.65 10.89
C PRO A 95 7.21 12.41 9.80
N ARG A 96 7.32 11.18 9.31
CA ARG A 96 8.29 10.81 8.27
C ARG A 96 7.82 11.11 6.85
N THR A 97 6.51 11.21 6.65
CA THR A 97 5.90 11.46 5.35
C THR A 97 4.92 12.62 5.43
N GLU A 98 4.71 13.30 4.32
CA GLU A 98 3.76 14.42 4.22
C GLU A 98 2.35 13.98 4.63
N ASN A 99 1.93 12.77 4.24
CA ASN A 99 0.64 12.21 4.66
C ASN A 99 0.50 12.07 6.19
N GLN A 100 1.60 11.79 6.90
CA GLN A 100 1.58 11.70 8.37
C GLN A 100 1.48 13.08 9.02
N SER A 101 1.93 14.15 8.35
CA SER A 101 1.92 15.51 8.90
C SER A 101 0.50 15.99 9.20
N TYR A 102 -0.49 15.69 8.34
CA TYR A 102 -1.87 16.14 8.48
C TYR A 102 -2.56 15.70 9.78
N GLY A 103 -2.20 14.51 10.29
CA GLY A 103 -2.79 13.93 11.50
C GLY A 103 -1.81 13.83 12.67
N TRP A 104 -0.64 14.46 12.57
CA TRP A 104 0.42 14.29 13.57
C TRP A 104 0.08 14.97 14.90
N HIS A 105 -0.66 16.08 14.86
CA HIS A 105 -1.09 16.81 16.04
C HIS A 105 -2.44 16.27 16.53
N SER A 106 -2.49 15.70 17.75
CA SER A 106 -3.76 15.26 18.38
C SER A 106 -4.54 16.38 19.05
N GLY A 107 -3.86 17.47 19.40
CA GLY A 107 -4.55 18.64 19.91
C GLY A 107 -5.16 19.39 18.75
N ALA A 108 -6.42 19.80 18.89
CA ALA A 108 -6.88 20.94 18.13
C ALA A 108 -5.90 22.08 18.41
N VAL A 109 -5.31 22.67 17.36
CA VAL A 109 -4.35 23.78 17.48
C VAL A 109 -4.98 24.92 18.26
N ASP A 110 -6.29 25.08 18.12
CA ASP A 110 -7.12 25.94 18.93
C ASP A 110 -8.07 25.08 19.78
N PRO A 111 -8.09 25.22 21.11
CA PRO A 111 -9.13 24.59 21.92
C PRO A 111 -10.48 25.08 21.39
N LEU A 112 -11.36 24.14 21.04
CA LEU A 112 -12.70 24.46 20.57
C LEU A 112 -13.48 25.11 21.73
N GLU A 113 -13.47 26.43 21.77
CA GLU A 113 -14.30 27.20 22.68
C GLU A 113 -15.77 26.99 22.27
N THR A 114 -16.45 26.10 22.97
CA THR A 114 -17.84 25.73 22.67
C THR A 114 -18.80 26.91 22.92
N GLU A 115 -18.33 27.93 23.64
CA GLU A 115 -19.05 29.15 23.96
C GLU A 115 -18.74 30.31 22.98
N ASP A 116 -17.84 30.12 22.02
CA ASP A 116 -17.50 31.17 21.06
C ASP A 116 -18.69 31.42 20.11
N ALA A 117 -19.34 32.56 20.31
CA ALA A 117 -20.47 33.01 19.51
C ALA A 117 -20.12 33.29 18.04
N HIS A 118 -18.83 33.48 17.71
CA HIS A 118 -18.35 33.67 16.35
C HIS A 118 -18.16 32.35 15.60
N LEU A 119 -17.80 31.29 16.32
CA LEU A 119 -17.80 29.92 15.82
C LEU A 119 -19.23 29.38 15.89
N LEU A 120 -20.07 29.79 14.94
CA LEU A 120 -21.47 29.35 14.76
C LEU A 120 -21.57 27.84 14.46
N TYR A 121 -21.08 26.99 15.34
CA TYR A 121 -21.11 25.54 15.24
C TYR A 121 -22.53 25.05 15.56
N HIS A 122 -23.33 24.88 14.50
CA HIS A 122 -24.69 24.34 14.57
C HIS A 122 -24.68 22.95 13.95
N PRO A 123 -24.27 21.90 14.69
CA PRO A 123 -24.29 20.56 14.16
C PRO A 123 -25.72 20.21 13.81
N LYS A 124 -25.94 19.85 12.53
CA LYS A 124 -27.27 19.46 12.06
C LYS A 124 -27.71 18.22 12.83
N LYS A 125 -28.67 18.38 13.74
CA LYS A 125 -29.27 17.26 14.45
C LYS A 125 -30.05 16.41 13.45
N ARG A 126 -29.83 15.10 13.47
CA ARG A 126 -30.65 14.16 12.71
C ARG A 126 -32.07 14.23 13.23
N GLN A 127 -33.03 14.39 12.34
CA GLN A 127 -34.45 14.32 12.66
C GLN A 127 -34.97 12.91 12.40
N GLU A 128 -36.09 12.56 13.05
CA GLU A 128 -36.73 11.25 12.90
C GLU A 128 -37.08 10.94 11.43
N ILE A 129 -37.53 11.95 10.68
CA ILE A 129 -37.82 11.81 9.25
C ILE A 129 -36.59 11.40 8.42
N THR A 130 -35.41 11.91 8.78
CA THR A 130 -34.15 11.55 8.12
C THR A 130 -33.80 10.09 8.40
N LEU A 131 -33.94 9.65 9.65
CA LEU A 131 -33.69 8.25 10.03
C LEU A 131 -34.64 7.27 9.32
N ILE A 132 -35.92 7.63 9.22
CA ILE A 132 -36.92 6.84 8.50
C ILE A 132 -36.58 6.78 7.00
N GLY A 133 -36.21 7.90 6.39
CA GLY A 133 -35.82 7.95 4.98
C GLY A 133 -34.58 7.10 4.68
N GLU A 134 -33.56 7.16 5.54
CA GLU A 134 -32.37 6.31 5.44
C GLU A 134 -32.73 4.82 5.53
N LYS A 135 -33.61 4.44 6.47
CA LYS A 135 -34.09 3.07 6.62
C LYS A 135 -34.82 2.58 5.38
N ILE A 136 -35.76 3.38 4.85
CA ILE A 136 -36.49 3.04 3.61
C ILE A 136 -35.52 2.86 2.44
N ASN A 137 -34.48 3.70 2.34
CA ASN A 137 -33.50 3.59 1.27
C ASN A 137 -32.64 2.32 1.40
N ALA A 138 -32.21 1.99 2.61
CA ALA A 138 -31.50 0.74 2.89
C ALA A 138 -32.35 -0.50 2.57
N ASP A 139 -33.63 -0.49 2.93
CA ASP A 139 -34.58 -1.57 2.63
C ASP A 139 -34.79 -1.71 1.12
N LYS A 140 -34.84 -0.61 0.36
CA LYS A 140 -34.91 -0.65 -1.11
C LYS A 140 -33.66 -1.25 -1.76
N ILE A 141 -32.48 -0.89 -1.27
CA ILE A 141 -31.20 -1.40 -1.82
C ILE A 141 -31.04 -2.90 -1.53
N THR A 142 -31.50 -3.37 -0.37
CA THR A 142 -31.41 -4.76 0.06
C THR A 142 -32.49 -5.66 -0.54
N GLN A 143 -33.56 -5.09 -1.11
CA GLN A 143 -34.56 -5.83 -1.88
C GLN A 143 -33.90 -6.42 -3.14
N ARG A 144 -33.51 -7.69 -3.04
CA ARG A 144 -33.15 -8.47 -4.22
C ARG A 144 -34.40 -8.71 -5.05
N PRO A 145 -34.36 -8.53 -6.39
CA PRO A 145 -35.46 -8.96 -7.22
C PRO A 145 -35.72 -10.45 -6.98
N ARG A 146 -37.00 -10.84 -6.92
CA ARG A 146 -37.35 -12.27 -6.85
C ARG A 146 -36.69 -12.99 -8.02
N PHE A 147 -36.09 -14.14 -7.75
CA PHE A 147 -35.46 -14.95 -8.80
C PHE A 147 -36.52 -15.32 -9.84
N THR A 148 -36.38 -14.77 -11.05
CA THR A 148 -37.28 -15.02 -12.20
C THR A 148 -36.80 -16.19 -13.06
N GLY A 149 -35.69 -16.85 -12.69
CA GLY A 149 -35.14 -17.98 -13.43
C GLY A 149 -35.89 -19.29 -13.18
N ILE A 150 -35.65 -20.26 -14.06
CA ILE A 150 -36.14 -21.63 -13.89
C ILE A 150 -35.37 -22.26 -12.72
N PRO A 151 -36.03 -22.76 -11.65
CA PRO A 151 -35.34 -23.41 -10.55
C PRO A 151 -34.67 -24.69 -11.05
N PHE A 152 -33.39 -24.86 -10.75
CA PHE A 152 -32.67 -26.10 -11.02
C PHE A 152 -33.26 -27.19 -10.12
N LYS A 153 -33.86 -28.21 -10.73
CA LYS A 153 -34.23 -29.43 -10.00
C LYS A 153 -32.94 -30.22 -9.77
N LEU A 154 -32.56 -30.41 -8.51
CA LEU A 154 -31.51 -31.37 -8.17
C LEU A 154 -32.08 -32.78 -8.43
N PRO A 155 -31.38 -33.65 -9.16
CA PRO A 155 -31.77 -35.05 -9.26
C PRO A 155 -31.63 -35.69 -7.88
N SER A 156 -32.72 -36.31 -7.43
CA SER A 156 -32.80 -37.14 -6.22
C SER A 156 -32.01 -38.43 -6.37
#